data_AF-A0AAU7PLH0-F1
#
_entry.id   AF-A0AAU7PLH0-F1
#
_cell.length_a   1.000
_cell.length_b   1.000
_cell.length_c   1.000
_cell.angle_alpha   90.00
_cell.angle_beta   90.00
_cell.angle_gamma   90.00
#
_symmetry.space_group_name_H-M   'P 1'
#
loop_
_entity.id
_entity.type
_entity.pdbx_description
1 polymer ?
#
loop_
_entity_poly.entity_id
_entity_poly.type
_entity_poly.pdbx_seq_one_letter_code
_entity_poly.pdbx_strand_id
1 'polypeptide(L)'
;MKNEILAKEHCPYCKRHCSLKDPHCGKGKALAEKKIKKEKRGKEEKKEPVTVPETDDWINIQSEIRLLRLCQTGCRLQPDRKAGKQGGKAVRLYIMAALAEKGGLTQKELKENSGLHFRELEEALHKLEKKGWVSRKQDEGKAKKVFLTGKGLEAAKEHMRDWKRGNDFVFSPLTEEEKSFLEYILKKILK
;
A
#
# COMPACT_ATOMS: atom_id res chain seq x y z
N MET A 1 37.87 -56.39 11.49
CA MET A 1 36.66 -55.67 11.97
C MET A 1 36.65 -55.31 13.46
N LYS A 2 37.56 -55.79 14.33
CA LYS A 2 37.59 -55.41 15.77
C LYS A 2 38.42 -54.15 16.10
N ASN A 3 39.40 -53.77 15.26
CA ASN A 3 40.34 -52.70 15.59
C ASN A 3 39.84 -51.27 15.31
N GLU A 4 38.83 -51.08 14.46
CA GLU A 4 38.26 -49.75 14.17
C GLU A 4 37.23 -49.30 15.22
N ILE A 5 36.60 -50.23 15.94
CA ILE A 5 35.58 -49.94 16.95
C ILE A 5 36.25 -49.42 18.25
N LEU A 6 37.39 -50.00 18.63
CA LEU A 6 38.19 -49.55 19.79
C LEU A 6 38.72 -48.11 19.64
N ALA A 7 39.02 -47.67 18.41
CA ALA A 7 39.50 -46.32 18.13
C ALA A 7 38.43 -45.22 18.32
N LYS A 8 37.14 -45.58 18.33
CA LYS A 8 36.04 -44.62 18.56
C LYS A 8 35.78 -44.35 20.03
N GLU A 9 36.06 -45.29 20.92
CA GLU A 9 35.78 -45.14 22.37
C GLU A 9 37.02 -44.82 23.21
N HIS A 10 38.22 -44.98 22.66
CA HIS A 10 39.49 -44.75 23.36
C HIS A 10 40.36 -43.71 22.63
N CYS A 11 41.20 -43.01 23.38
CA CYS A 11 42.06 -41.96 22.86
C CYS A 11 43.21 -42.56 22.02
N PRO A 12 43.29 -42.30 20.71
CA PRO A 12 44.35 -42.87 19.86
C PRO A 12 45.70 -42.18 20.06
N TYR A 13 45.73 -41.02 20.73
CA TYR A 13 46.90 -40.16 20.82
C TYR A 13 47.69 -40.30 22.13
N CYS A 14 47.26 -41.18 23.03
CA CYS A 14 47.96 -41.46 24.27
C CYS A 14 48.38 -42.93 24.31
N LYS A 15 49.58 -43.20 24.86
CA LYS A 15 50.16 -44.55 24.89
C LYS A 15 49.30 -45.58 25.63
N ARG A 16 48.52 -45.12 26.62
CA ARG A 16 47.62 -45.97 27.43
C ARG A 16 46.22 -46.08 26.86
N HIS A 17 45.95 -45.43 25.71
CA HIS A 17 44.65 -45.40 25.06
C HIS A 17 43.46 -45.22 26.03
N CYS A 18 43.48 -44.17 26.85
CA CYS A 18 42.45 -43.95 27.86
C CYS A 18 41.05 -43.80 27.25
N SER A 19 40.02 -44.18 28.00
CA SER A 19 38.62 -44.04 27.59
C SER A 19 38.28 -42.58 27.27
N LEU A 20 37.48 -42.34 26.23
CA LEU A 20 36.93 -41.03 25.94
C LEU A 20 35.67 -40.71 26.78
N LYS A 21 35.12 -41.71 27.50
CA LYS A 21 34.06 -41.51 28.50
C LYS A 21 34.63 -41.00 29.83
N ASP A 22 35.86 -41.39 30.16
CA ASP A 22 36.61 -40.88 31.32
C ASP A 22 38.11 -40.68 30.97
N PRO A 23 38.47 -39.56 30.31
CA PRO A 23 39.82 -39.34 29.81
C PRO A 23 40.79 -38.81 30.87
N HIS A 24 41.84 -39.59 31.15
CA HIS A 24 42.92 -39.19 32.06
C HIS A 24 44.09 -38.44 31.39
N CYS A 25 44.05 -38.18 30.08
CA CYS A 25 45.07 -37.41 29.38
C CYS A 25 44.50 -36.15 28.71
N GLY A 26 45.34 -35.12 28.54
CA GLY A 26 44.92 -33.84 27.96
C GLY A 26 44.34 -33.98 26.54
N LYS A 27 44.94 -34.85 25.70
CA LYS A 27 44.45 -35.10 24.33
C LYS A 27 43.09 -35.81 24.32
N GLY A 28 42.85 -36.71 25.29
CA GLY A 28 41.57 -37.40 25.45
C GLY A 28 40.45 -36.46 25.87
N LYS A 29 40.73 -35.57 26.84
CA LYS A 29 39.78 -34.53 27.29
C LYS A 29 39.34 -33.63 26.14
N ALA A 30 40.30 -33.11 25.37
CA ALA A 30 40.02 -32.27 24.21
C ALA A 30 39.19 -33.00 23.13
N LEU A 31 39.41 -34.31 22.94
CA LEU A 31 38.65 -35.11 21.98
C LEU A 31 37.22 -35.38 22.45
N ALA A 32 37.03 -35.66 23.75
CA ALA A 32 35.73 -35.85 24.38
C ALA A 32 34.88 -34.57 24.33
N GLU A 33 35.47 -33.42 24.67
CA GLU A 33 34.82 -32.11 24.58
C GLU A 33 34.38 -31.78 23.15
N LYS A 34 35.22 -32.05 22.15
CA LYS A 34 34.86 -31.85 20.73
C LYS A 34 33.67 -32.72 20.32
N LYS A 35 33.57 -33.95 20.80
CA LYS A 35 32.42 -34.84 20.53
C LYS A 35 31.14 -34.32 21.17
N ILE A 36 31.20 -33.92 22.45
CA ILE A 36 30.06 -33.33 23.15
C ILE A 36 29.59 -32.06 22.43
N LYS A 37 30.53 -31.21 21.97
CA LYS A 37 30.22 -29.98 21.23
C LYS A 37 29.60 -30.27 19.85
N LYS A 38 30.03 -31.35 19.17
CA LYS A 38 29.47 -31.80 17.88
C LYS A 38 28.08 -32.42 18.04
N GLU A 39 27.85 -33.18 19.10
CA GLU A 39 26.52 -33.73 19.46
C GLU A 39 25.55 -32.62 19.89
N LYS A 40 26.02 -31.58 20.61
CA LYS A 40 25.22 -30.40 20.94
C LYS A 40 24.84 -29.60 19.69
N ARG A 41 25.80 -29.33 18.80
CA ARG A 41 25.51 -28.69 17.49
C ARG A 41 24.51 -29.49 16.64
N GLY A 42 24.62 -30.82 16.64
CA GLY A 42 23.66 -31.69 15.93
C GLY A 42 22.27 -31.79 16.58
N LYS A 43 22.13 -31.44 17.88
CA LYS A 43 20.84 -31.38 18.58
C LYS A 43 20.19 -29.98 18.54
N GLU A 44 20.98 -28.92 18.41
CA GLU A 44 20.49 -27.55 18.24
C GLU A 44 20.00 -27.27 16.81
N GLU A 45 20.43 -28.05 15.81
CA GLU A 45 19.82 -28.09 14.46
C GLU A 45 18.52 -28.91 14.40
N LYS A 46 17.74 -28.97 15.49
CA LYS A 46 16.30 -29.22 15.35
C LYS A 46 15.69 -27.94 14.79
N LYS A 47 15.74 -27.78 13.46
CA LYS A 47 14.86 -26.83 12.76
C LYS A 47 13.46 -27.10 13.30
N GLU A 48 12.84 -26.08 13.92
CA GLU A 48 11.40 -26.13 14.18
C GLU A 48 10.71 -26.61 12.90
N PRO A 49 9.77 -27.57 12.99
CA PRO A 49 9.10 -28.06 11.81
C PRO A 49 8.53 -26.83 11.09
N VAL A 50 8.97 -26.60 9.85
CA VAL A 50 8.41 -25.57 8.99
C VAL A 50 6.96 -25.97 8.78
N THR A 51 6.07 -25.41 9.60
CA THR A 51 4.63 -25.55 9.44
C THR A 51 4.29 -24.77 8.19
N VAL A 52 4.19 -25.47 7.05
CA VAL A 52 3.60 -24.90 5.84
C VAL A 52 2.13 -24.67 6.18
N PRO A 53 1.64 -23.41 6.17
CA PRO A 53 0.25 -23.15 6.45
C PRO A 53 -0.58 -23.84 5.37
N GLU A 54 -1.32 -24.88 5.74
CA GLU A 54 -2.43 -25.36 4.92
C GLU A 54 -3.51 -24.29 4.98
N THR A 55 -3.80 -23.60 3.86
CA THR A 55 -5.15 -23.17 3.43
C THR A 55 -5.12 -22.07 2.36
N ASP A 56 -6.12 -22.12 1.47
CA ASP A 56 -6.50 -21.05 0.53
C ASP A 56 -6.87 -19.73 1.23
N ASP A 57 -7.22 -19.77 2.52
CA ASP A 57 -7.60 -18.59 3.32
C ASP A 57 -6.45 -17.58 3.45
N TRP A 58 -5.21 -18.05 3.59
CA TRP A 58 -4.04 -17.18 3.65
C TRP A 58 -3.78 -16.45 2.33
N ILE A 59 -4.10 -17.07 1.18
CA ILE A 59 -3.94 -16.46 -0.15
C ILE A 59 -4.90 -15.26 -0.30
N ASN A 60 -6.14 -15.40 0.17
CA ASN A 60 -7.14 -14.35 0.12
C ASN A 60 -6.79 -13.18 1.05
N ILE A 61 -6.42 -13.47 2.31
CA ILE A 61 -6.04 -12.44 3.29
C ILE A 61 -4.76 -11.71 2.84
N GLN A 62 -3.77 -12.42 2.31
CA GLN A 62 -2.54 -11.81 1.80
C GLN A 62 -2.82 -10.86 0.63
N SER A 63 -3.76 -11.22 -0.25
CA SER A 63 -4.18 -10.39 -1.37
C SER A 63 -4.83 -9.08 -0.89
N GLU A 64 -5.74 -9.14 0.08
CA GLU A 64 -6.36 -7.95 0.68
C GLU A 64 -5.35 -7.05 1.39
N ILE A 65 -4.46 -7.63 2.20
CA ILE A 65 -3.39 -6.88 2.89
C ILE A 65 -2.49 -6.18 1.87
N ARG A 66 -2.15 -6.86 0.77
CA ARG A 66 -1.34 -6.29 -0.31
C ARG A 66 -2.08 -5.13 -0.97
N LEU A 67 -3.36 -5.27 -1.27
CA LEU A 67 -4.20 -4.19 -1.84
C LEU A 67 -4.22 -2.97 -0.92
N LEU A 68 -4.47 -3.16 0.39
CA LEU A 68 -4.44 -2.07 1.37
C LEU A 68 -3.10 -1.35 1.40
N ARG A 69 -1.99 -2.10 1.40
CA ARG A 69 -0.63 -1.53 1.39
C ARG A 69 -0.34 -0.74 0.10
N LEU A 70 -0.79 -1.24 -1.05
CA LEU A 70 -0.64 -0.55 -2.33
C LEU A 70 -1.47 0.74 -2.36
N CYS A 71 -2.73 0.71 -1.91
CA CYS A 71 -3.57 1.90 -1.79
C CYS A 71 -2.92 2.98 -0.91
N GLN A 72 -2.42 2.59 0.27
CA GLN A 72 -1.72 3.52 1.18
C GLN A 72 -0.46 4.10 0.54
N THR A 73 0.30 3.28 -0.19
CA THR A 73 1.51 3.73 -0.88
C THR A 73 1.17 4.69 -2.01
N GLY A 74 0.16 4.39 -2.82
CA GLY A 74 -0.35 5.27 -3.86
C GLY A 74 -0.81 6.63 -3.31
N CYS A 75 -1.51 6.64 -2.16
CA CYS A 75 -1.89 7.88 -1.49
C CYS A 75 -0.68 8.73 -1.05
N ARG A 76 0.43 8.09 -0.66
CA ARG A 76 1.69 8.78 -0.29
C ARG A 76 2.47 9.31 -1.49
N LEU A 77 2.27 8.75 -2.69
CA LEU A 77 2.88 9.25 -3.93
C LEU A 77 2.26 10.56 -4.42
N GLN A 78 1.13 10.98 -3.83
CA GLN A 78 0.66 12.35 -4.05
C GLN A 78 1.67 13.31 -3.41
N PRO A 79 2.18 14.31 -4.15
CA PRO A 79 3.14 15.27 -3.62
C PRO A 79 2.59 15.88 -2.33
N ASP A 80 3.47 16.20 -1.39
CA ASP A 80 3.15 16.66 -0.02
C ASP A 80 2.21 17.89 -0.02
N ARG A 81 0.91 17.61 -0.18
CA ARG A 81 -0.15 18.59 -0.26
C ARG A 81 -0.57 18.86 1.17
N LYS A 82 0.17 19.73 1.88
CA LYS A 82 -0.14 20.23 3.24
C LYS A 82 -1.63 20.09 3.57
N ALA A 83 -1.96 19.07 4.36
CA ALA A 83 -3.29 18.49 4.51
C ALA A 83 -4.39 19.48 4.95
N GLY A 84 -4.04 20.64 5.52
CA GLY A 84 -5.01 21.61 6.05
C GLY A 84 -5.60 22.63 5.06
N LYS A 85 -4.99 22.89 3.90
CA LYS A 85 -5.46 23.93 2.94
C LYS A 85 -5.83 23.41 1.55
N GLN A 86 -5.43 22.18 1.21
CA GLN A 86 -5.56 21.65 -0.15
C GLN A 86 -6.84 20.85 -0.41
N GLY A 87 -7.49 20.28 0.61
CA GLY A 87 -8.74 19.52 0.43
C GLY A 87 -9.81 20.35 -0.31
N GLY A 88 -10.06 21.58 0.16
CA GLY A 88 -10.98 22.48 -0.53
C GLY A 88 -10.51 22.95 -1.92
N LYS A 89 -9.20 22.96 -2.21
CA LYS A 89 -8.68 23.31 -3.55
C LYS A 89 -8.90 22.17 -4.54
N ALA A 90 -8.66 20.93 -4.12
CA ALA A 90 -8.90 19.74 -4.91
C ALA A 90 -10.39 19.57 -5.26
N VAL A 91 -11.28 19.75 -4.28
CA VAL A 91 -12.73 19.71 -4.50
C VAL A 91 -13.19 20.78 -5.51
N ARG A 92 -12.72 22.03 -5.36
CA ARG A 92 -13.07 23.10 -6.32
C ARG A 92 -12.55 22.82 -7.73
N LEU A 93 -11.33 22.27 -7.85
CA LEU A 93 -10.77 21.88 -9.13
C LEU A 93 -11.61 20.79 -9.79
N TYR A 94 -11.98 19.76 -9.04
CA TYR A 94 -12.87 18.70 -9.51
C TYR A 94 -14.20 19.27 -10.02
N ILE A 95 -14.88 20.11 -9.24
CA ILE A 95 -16.17 20.72 -9.64
C ILE A 95 -16.00 21.51 -10.94
N MET A 96 -14.96 22.33 -11.04
CA MET A 96 -14.69 23.13 -12.24
C MET A 96 -14.40 22.25 -13.46
N ALA A 97 -13.63 21.17 -13.30
CA ALA A 97 -13.33 20.23 -14.39
C ALA A 97 -14.61 19.51 -14.85
N ALA A 98 -15.42 19.00 -13.92
CA ALA A 98 -16.67 18.31 -14.23
C ALA A 98 -17.68 19.21 -14.97
N LEU A 99 -17.78 20.48 -14.56
CA LEU A 99 -18.64 21.46 -15.23
C LEU A 99 -18.09 21.89 -16.60
N ALA A 100 -16.76 21.94 -16.77
CA ALA A 100 -16.15 22.24 -18.06
C ALA A 100 -16.35 21.09 -19.07
N GLU A 101 -16.34 19.85 -18.60
CA GLU A 101 -16.55 18.65 -19.41
C GLU A 101 -18.03 18.44 -19.76
N LYS A 102 -18.91 18.47 -18.75
CA LYS A 102 -20.32 18.05 -18.89
C LYS A 102 -21.30 19.21 -18.97
N GLY A 103 -20.83 20.45 -18.81
CA GLY A 103 -21.67 21.64 -18.76
C GLY A 103 -22.41 21.76 -17.43
N GLY A 104 -23.73 21.96 -17.50
CA GLY A 104 -24.55 22.23 -16.31
C GLY A 104 -24.92 20.98 -15.52
N LEU A 105 -24.41 20.85 -14.30
CA LEU A 105 -24.66 19.71 -13.41
C LEU A 105 -25.47 20.13 -12.18
N THR A 106 -26.34 19.25 -11.72
CA THR A 106 -26.98 19.36 -10.41
C THR A 106 -25.98 19.00 -9.30
N GLN A 107 -26.28 19.42 -8.07
CA GLN A 107 -25.47 19.03 -6.92
C GLN A 107 -25.47 17.53 -6.67
N LYS A 108 -26.58 16.85 -6.98
CA LYS A 108 -26.68 15.39 -6.87
C LYS A 108 -25.68 14.73 -7.81
N GLU A 109 -25.64 15.15 -9.07
CA GLU A 109 -24.69 14.64 -10.06
C GLU A 109 -23.23 14.95 -9.68
N LEU A 110 -22.95 16.13 -9.12
CA LEU A 110 -21.61 16.48 -8.62
C LEU A 110 -21.20 15.61 -7.43
N LYS A 111 -22.12 15.23 -6.55
CA LYS A 111 -21.86 14.35 -5.41
C LYS A 111 -21.58 12.92 -5.85
N GLU A 112 -22.46 12.35 -6.67
CA GLU A 112 -22.38 10.96 -7.12
C GLU A 112 -21.09 10.65 -7.87
N ASN A 113 -20.57 11.63 -8.61
CA ASN A 113 -19.35 11.47 -9.39
C ASN A 113 -18.04 11.77 -8.60
N SER A 114 -18.13 12.27 -7.36
CA SER A 114 -16.97 12.78 -6.62
C SER A 114 -16.65 12.03 -5.33
N GLY A 115 -17.60 11.25 -4.80
CA GLY A 115 -17.46 10.62 -3.48
C GLY A 115 -17.41 11.61 -2.32
N LEU A 116 -17.73 12.89 -2.56
CA LEU A 116 -17.64 13.94 -1.55
C LEU A 116 -18.85 13.97 -0.60
N HIS A 117 -18.61 14.42 0.63
CA HIS A 117 -19.70 14.74 1.55
C HIS A 117 -20.42 16.03 1.12
N PHE A 118 -21.74 16.09 1.36
CA PHE A 118 -22.58 17.22 0.93
C PHE A 118 -22.09 18.57 1.49
N ARG A 119 -21.62 18.57 2.73
CA ARG A 119 -21.06 19.76 3.40
C ARG A 119 -19.85 20.32 2.64
N GLU A 120 -18.92 19.46 2.24
CA GLU A 120 -17.71 19.88 1.52
C GLU A 120 -18.05 20.43 0.13
N LEU A 121 -19.00 19.79 -0.55
CA LEU A 121 -19.51 20.23 -1.84
C LEU A 121 -20.15 21.63 -1.74
N GLU A 122 -21.02 21.87 -0.76
CA GLU A 122 -21.64 23.19 -0.55
C GLU A 122 -20.62 24.27 -0.20
N GLU A 123 -19.69 23.98 0.71
CA GLU A 123 -18.63 24.94 1.06
C GLU A 123 -17.75 25.30 -0.16
N ALA A 124 -17.48 24.32 -1.03
CA ALA A 124 -16.74 24.55 -2.26
C ALA A 124 -17.54 25.37 -3.28
N LEU A 125 -18.81 25.03 -3.49
CA LEU A 125 -19.69 25.77 -4.40
C LEU A 125 -19.88 27.21 -3.95
N HIS A 126 -20.12 27.46 -2.66
CA HIS A 126 -20.25 28.82 -2.13
C HIS A 126 -18.99 29.66 -2.39
N LYS A 127 -17.79 29.07 -2.22
CA LYS A 127 -16.51 29.74 -2.52
C LYS A 127 -16.35 30.03 -4.02
N LEU A 128 -16.83 29.15 -4.89
CA LEU A 128 -16.78 29.34 -6.34
C LEU A 128 -17.77 30.44 -6.79
N GLU A 129 -18.96 30.49 -6.19
CA GLU A 129 -19.98 31.52 -6.43
C GLU A 129 -19.48 32.89 -5.98
N LYS A 130 -18.90 32.98 -4.77
CA LYS A 130 -18.31 34.22 -4.25
C LYS A 130 -17.21 34.79 -5.15
N LYS A 131 -16.48 33.94 -5.88
CA LYS A 131 -15.46 34.35 -6.87
C LYS A 131 -16.03 34.73 -8.23
N GLY A 132 -17.32 34.49 -8.46
CA GLY A 132 -18.01 34.65 -9.73
C GLY A 132 -17.62 33.60 -10.75
N TRP A 133 -17.15 32.41 -10.34
CA TRP A 133 -16.71 31.34 -11.23
C TRP A 133 -17.83 30.37 -11.59
N VAL A 134 -18.82 30.22 -10.73
CA VAL A 134 -20.00 29.40 -11.01
C VAL A 134 -21.29 30.18 -10.74
N SER A 135 -22.38 29.74 -11.37
CA SER A 135 -23.73 30.26 -11.18
C SER A 135 -24.70 29.10 -11.01
N ARG A 136 -25.56 29.16 -9.99
CA ARG A 136 -26.71 28.27 -9.86
C ARG A 136 -27.91 28.86 -10.59
N LYS A 137 -28.49 28.12 -11.53
CA LYS A 137 -29.75 28.47 -12.19
C LYS A 137 -30.78 27.39 -11.92
N GLN A 138 -32.01 27.81 -11.64
CA GLN A 138 -33.16 26.91 -11.56
C GLN A 138 -33.82 26.88 -12.93
N ASP A 139 -33.93 25.70 -13.53
CA ASP A 139 -34.85 25.50 -14.65
C ASP A 139 -36.25 25.37 -14.04
N GLU A 140 -37.26 26.02 -14.62
CA GLU A 140 -38.63 25.96 -14.11
C GLU A 140 -39.08 24.52 -13.88
N GLY A 141 -39.38 24.18 -12.62
CA GLY A 141 -39.78 22.83 -12.20
C GLY A 141 -38.65 21.79 -12.05
N LYS A 142 -37.39 22.10 -12.37
CA LYS A 142 -36.25 21.18 -12.25
C LYS A 142 -35.29 21.55 -11.11
N ALA A 143 -34.48 20.56 -10.73
CA ALA A 143 -33.42 20.74 -9.74
C ALA A 143 -32.42 21.84 -10.18
N LYS A 144 -31.93 22.61 -9.20
CA LYS A 144 -30.94 23.68 -9.44
C LYS A 144 -29.67 23.10 -10.07
N LYS A 145 -29.30 23.64 -11.24
CA LYS A 145 -28.06 23.29 -11.95
C LYS A 145 -27.00 24.35 -11.70
N VAL A 146 -25.76 23.91 -11.58
CA VAL A 146 -24.56 24.73 -11.46
C VAL A 146 -23.91 24.81 -12.84
N PHE A 147 -23.49 26.00 -13.24
CA PHE A 147 -22.80 26.26 -14.51
C PHE A 147 -21.52 27.05 -14.26
N LEU A 148 -20.50 26.87 -15.10
CA LEU A 148 -19.37 27.80 -15.16
C LEU A 148 -19.81 29.13 -15.77
N THR A 149 -19.30 30.22 -15.22
CA THR A 149 -19.34 31.53 -15.89
C THR A 149 -18.18 31.63 -16.88
N GLY A 150 -18.16 32.67 -17.73
CA GLY A 150 -16.99 32.92 -18.60
C GLY A 150 -15.69 33.06 -17.79
N LYS A 151 -15.73 33.77 -16.67
CA LYS A 151 -14.60 33.89 -15.73
C LYS A 151 -14.20 32.54 -15.12
N GLY A 152 -15.17 31.70 -14.80
CA GLY A 152 -14.93 30.36 -14.26
C GLY A 152 -14.31 29.43 -15.29
N LEU A 153 -14.70 29.53 -16.55
CA LEU A 153 -14.14 28.73 -17.64
C LEU A 153 -12.66 29.06 -17.87
N GLU A 154 -12.28 30.34 -17.86
CA GLU A 154 -10.87 30.74 -17.97
C GLU A 154 -10.05 30.27 -16.77
N ALA A 155 -10.58 30.39 -15.55
CA ALA A 155 -9.94 29.84 -14.35
C ALA A 155 -9.78 28.30 -14.41
N ALA A 156 -10.76 27.59 -14.99
CA ALA A 156 -10.69 26.14 -15.18
C ALA A 156 -9.59 25.75 -16.16
N LYS A 157 -9.45 26.48 -17.29
CA LYS A 157 -8.37 26.28 -18.25
C LYS A 157 -6.99 26.50 -17.63
N GLU A 158 -6.83 27.55 -16.83
CA GLU A 158 -5.58 27.82 -16.12
C GLU A 158 -5.21 26.68 -15.16
N HIS A 159 -6.15 26.26 -14.31
CA HIS A 159 -5.90 25.15 -13.40
C HIS A 159 -5.66 23.82 -14.10
N MET A 160 -6.29 23.58 -15.26
CA MET A 160 -6.00 22.41 -16.08
C MET A 160 -4.54 22.43 -16.58
N ARG A 161 -4.02 23.58 -17.01
CA ARG A 161 -2.62 23.72 -17.41
C ARG A 161 -1.67 23.45 -16.24
N ASP A 162 -1.98 23.98 -15.06
CA ASP A 162 -1.19 23.71 -13.85
C ASP A 162 -1.21 22.23 -13.46
N TRP A 163 -2.38 21.59 -13.56
CA TRP A 163 -2.54 20.16 -13.29
C TRP A 163 -1.70 19.32 -14.25
N LYS A 164 -1.76 19.59 -15.57
CA LYS A 164 -0.95 18.91 -16.58
C LYS A 164 0.55 19.12 -16.36
N ARG A 165 0.97 20.29 -15.87
CA ARG A 165 2.39 20.60 -15.62
C ARG A 165 2.95 19.89 -14.38
N GLY A 166 2.14 19.69 -13.35
CA GLY A 166 2.61 19.26 -12.03
C GLY A 166 2.10 17.91 -11.52
N ASN A 167 1.05 17.34 -12.10
CA ASN A 167 0.33 16.21 -11.52
C ASN A 167 0.20 15.00 -12.46
N ASP A 168 0.82 15.06 -13.64
CA ASP A 168 0.75 14.05 -14.70
C ASP A 168 1.63 12.82 -14.43
N PHE A 169 1.88 12.47 -13.16
CA PHE A 169 2.82 11.39 -12.80
C PHE A 169 2.15 10.15 -12.21
N VAL A 170 1.04 10.30 -11.48
CA VAL A 170 0.45 9.17 -10.73
C VAL A 170 -0.39 8.26 -11.62
N PHE A 171 -1.12 8.83 -12.60
CA PHE A 171 -2.00 8.09 -13.51
C PHE A 171 -1.53 8.09 -14.96
N SER A 172 -0.41 8.75 -15.29
CA SER A 172 0.14 8.74 -16.65
C SER A 172 0.62 7.37 -17.15
N PRO A 173 1.03 6.41 -16.29
CA PRO A 173 1.33 5.07 -16.76
C PRO A 173 0.11 4.27 -17.20
N LEU A 174 -1.11 4.73 -16.90
CA LEU A 174 -2.35 4.01 -17.18
C LEU A 174 -2.96 4.44 -18.53
N THR A 175 -3.52 3.50 -19.28
CA THR A 175 -4.37 3.81 -20.44
C THR A 175 -5.73 4.39 -20.00
N GLU A 176 -6.51 4.94 -20.94
CA GLU A 176 -7.85 5.45 -20.63
C GLU A 176 -8.81 4.32 -20.20
N GLU A 177 -8.65 3.12 -20.74
CA GLU A 177 -9.39 1.92 -20.33
C GLU A 177 -9.03 1.52 -18.90
N GLU A 178 -7.74 1.51 -18.55
CA GLU A 178 -7.26 1.20 -17.20
C GLU A 178 -7.72 2.24 -16.18
N LYS A 179 -7.70 3.53 -16.54
CA LYS A 179 -8.24 4.61 -15.69
C LYS A 179 -9.73 4.43 -15.44
N SER A 180 -10.49 4.14 -16.49
CA SER A 180 -11.93 3.91 -16.40
C SER A 180 -12.25 2.68 -15.52
N PHE A 181 -11.49 1.61 -15.67
CA PHE A 181 -11.63 0.41 -14.85
C PHE A 181 -11.25 0.67 -13.38
N LEU A 182 -10.15 1.38 -13.13
CA LEU A 182 -9.75 1.79 -11.79
C LEU A 182 -10.81 2.66 -11.12
N GLU A 183 -11.38 3.63 -11.83
CA GLU A 183 -12.48 4.45 -11.34
C GLU A 183 -13.69 3.57 -10.96
N TYR A 184 -14.05 2.59 -11.78
CA TYR A 184 -15.12 1.65 -11.49
C TYR A 184 -14.86 0.84 -10.20
N ILE A 185 -13.65 0.29 -10.04
CA ILE A 185 -13.28 -0.48 -8.84
C ILE A 185 -13.31 0.43 -7.60
N LEU A 186 -12.75 1.64 -7.67
CA LEU A 186 -12.78 2.60 -6.55
C LEU A 186 -14.21 2.96 -6.16
N LYS A 187 -15.10 3.17 -7.13
CA LYS A 187 -16.53 3.43 -6.87
C LYS A 187 -17.23 2.24 -6.19
N LYS A 188 -16.79 1.00 -6.41
CA LYS A 188 -17.35 -0.16 -5.68
C LYS A 188 -16.91 -0.19 -4.22
N ILE A 189 -15.70 0.29 -3.92
CA ILE A 189 -15.13 0.31 -2.56
C ILE A 189 -15.72 1.47 -1.74
N LEU A 190 -16.04 2.60 -2.38
CA LEU A 190 -16.54 3.81 -1.72
C LEU A 190 -18.08 3.86 -1.58
N LYS A 191 -18.79 2.86 -2.10
CA LYS A 191 -20.25 2.68 -1.94
C LYS A 191 -20.56 1.83 -0.73
#